data_AF-A0A7V9V4U5-F1
#
_entry.id   AF-A0A7V9V4U5-F1
#
_cell.length_a   1.000
_cell.length_b   1.000
_cell.length_c   1.000
_cell.angle_alpha   90.00
_cell.angle_beta   90.00
_cell.angle_gamma   90.00
#
_symmetry.space_group_name_H-M   'P 1'
#
loop_
_entity.id
_entity.type
_entity.pdbx_description
1 polymer ?
#
loop_
_entity_poly.entity_id
_entity_poly.type
_entity_poly.pdbx_seq_one_letter_code
_entity_poly.pdbx_strand_id
1 'polypeptide(L)'
;MAIAGLVVYIIQKHEASERQKQIANERARRAYANMSPKKKTALKAKKVRYIAVDTEKNDKTSPEAKKSVMVWDTQSQTIAGGNVYDVKKSPQVGETAKFDKYSAEYVGSGS
;
A
#
# COMPACT_ATOMS: atom_id res chain seq x y z
N MET A 1 4.27 -20.29 13.25
CA MET A 1 5.05 -19.49 12.28
C MET A 1 4.74 -18.01 12.52
N ALA A 2 5.64 -17.29 13.18
CA ALA A 2 5.52 -15.85 13.33
C ALA A 2 5.86 -15.21 11.98
N ILE A 3 4.87 -14.59 11.32
CA ILE A 3 5.14 -13.75 10.16
C ILE A 3 5.82 -12.50 10.72
N ALA A 4 7.15 -12.48 10.73
CA ALA A 4 7.91 -11.26 10.98
C ALA A 4 7.61 -10.29 9.83
N GLY A 5 6.51 -9.54 9.97
CA GLY A 5 6.14 -8.51 9.00
C GLY A 5 7.23 -7.46 8.98
N LEU A 6 7.78 -7.17 7.80
CA LEU A 6 8.80 -6.16 7.66
C LEU A 6 8.19 -4.81 8.07
N VAL A 7 8.80 -4.14 9.05
CA VAL A 7 8.39 -2.79 9.44
C VAL A 7 8.90 -1.87 8.35
N VAL A 8 7.98 -1.25 7.60
CA VAL A 8 8.37 -0.26 6.60
C VAL A 8 8.93 0.94 7.33
N TYR A 9 10.09 1.43 6.89
CA TYR A 9 10.63 2.66 7.42
C TYR A 9 9.86 3.85 6.85
N ILE A 10 8.78 4.20 7.54
CA ILE A 10 7.93 5.35 7.23
C ILE A 10 8.61 6.59 7.80
N ILE A 11 8.98 7.51 6.92
CA ILE A 11 9.58 8.79 7.29
C ILE A 11 8.52 9.70 7.87
N GLN A 12 7.39 9.79 7.16
CA GLN A 12 6.26 10.61 7.57
C GLN A 12 4.95 10.07 7.00
N LYS A 13 3.86 10.43 7.67
CA LYS A 13 2.50 10.26 7.16
C LYS A 13 1.85 11.62 7.00
N HIS A 14 1.13 11.82 5.91
CA HIS A 14 0.39 13.04 5.68
C HIS A 14 -0.95 12.71 5.00
N GLU A 15 -1.90 13.64 5.11
CA GLU A 15 -3.18 13.50 4.42
C GLU A 15 -2.96 13.50 2.91
N ALA A 16 -3.60 12.55 2.22
CA ALA A 16 -3.51 12.41 0.78
C ALA A 16 -4.28 13.52 0.07
N SER A 17 -3.68 14.09 -0.98
CA SER A 17 -4.43 14.94 -1.90
C SER A 17 -5.48 14.13 -2.67
N GLU A 18 -6.50 14.78 -3.22
CA GLU A 18 -7.50 14.13 -4.06
C GLU A 18 -6.87 13.40 -5.26
N ARG A 19 -5.85 14.01 -5.86
CA ARG A 19 -5.09 13.41 -6.97
C ARG A 19 -4.35 12.15 -6.53
N GLN A 20 -3.72 12.17 -5.35
CA GLN A 20 -3.07 10.99 -4.78
C GLN A 20 -4.08 9.87 -4.48
N LYS A 21 -5.25 10.20 -3.94
CA LYS A 21 -6.35 9.23 -3.70
C LYS A 21 -6.85 8.62 -5.00
N GLN A 22 -7.02 9.43 -6.04
CA GLN A 22 -7.48 8.96 -7.36
C GLN A 22 -6.48 7.98 -7.98
N ILE A 23 -5.19 8.37 -8.05
CA ILE A 23 -4.13 7.54 -8.59
C ILE A 23 -4.00 6.23 -7.80
N ALA A 24 -4.03 6.30 -6.46
CA ALA A 24 -3.94 5.12 -5.63
C ALA A 24 -5.14 4.18 -5.83
N ASN A 25 -6.36 4.71 -5.91
CA ASN A 25 -7.56 3.90 -6.16
C ASN A 25 -7.51 3.22 -7.54
N GLU A 26 -7.15 3.95 -8.59
CA GLU A 26 -7.04 3.39 -9.94
C GLU A 26 -5.99 2.29 -10.01
N ARG A 27 -4.80 2.52 -9.43
CA ARG A 27 -3.73 1.52 -9.36
C ARG A 27 -4.10 0.32 -8.51
N ALA A 28 -4.75 0.54 -7.36
CA ALA A 28 -5.22 -0.54 -6.50
C ALA A 28 -6.25 -1.42 -7.20
N ARG A 29 -7.22 -0.81 -7.87
CA ARG A 29 -8.23 -1.56 -8.66
C ARG A 29 -7.58 -2.38 -9.76
N ARG A 30 -6.65 -1.79 -10.52
CA ARG A 30 -5.90 -2.51 -11.57
C ARG A 30 -5.06 -3.65 -10.99
N ALA A 31 -4.28 -3.38 -9.95
CA ALA A 31 -3.46 -4.38 -9.28
C ALA A 31 -4.31 -5.54 -8.73
N TYR A 32 -5.45 -5.25 -8.12
CA TYR A 32 -6.35 -6.25 -7.56
C TYR A 32 -7.10 -7.04 -8.65
N ALA A 33 -7.47 -6.40 -9.76
CA ALA A 33 -8.05 -7.06 -10.92
C ALA A 33 -7.05 -8.03 -11.57
N ASN A 34 -5.80 -7.59 -11.77
CA ASN A 34 -4.71 -8.38 -12.36
C ASN A 34 -4.11 -9.40 -11.37
N MET A 35 -4.50 -9.36 -10.10
CA MET A 35 -3.98 -10.26 -9.08
C MET A 35 -4.43 -11.70 -9.38
N SER A 36 -3.46 -12.60 -9.50
CA SER A 36 -3.72 -14.01 -9.76
C SER A 36 -4.58 -14.65 -8.65
N PRO A 37 -5.39 -15.68 -8.97
CA PRO A 37 -6.17 -16.40 -7.97
C PRO A 37 -5.31 -16.93 -6.82
N LYS A 38 -4.09 -17.40 -7.11
CA LYS A 38 -3.13 -17.85 -6.10
C LYS A 38 -2.80 -16.75 -5.09
N LYS A 39 -2.59 -15.51 -5.55
CA LYS A 39 -2.25 -14.38 -4.69
C LYS A 39 -3.47 -13.91 -3.88
N LYS A 40 -4.67 -13.90 -4.46
CA LYS A 40 -5.92 -13.65 -3.72
C LYS A 40 -6.14 -14.69 -2.61
N THR A 41 -5.87 -15.96 -2.87
CA THR A 41 -5.94 -17.02 -1.86
C THR A 41 -4.87 -16.85 -0.78
N ALA A 42 -3.64 -16.47 -1.15
CA ALA A 42 -2.58 -16.19 -0.20
C ALA A 42 -2.92 -15.04 0.75
N LEU A 43 -3.51 -13.95 0.24
CA LEU A 43 -3.98 -12.83 1.08
C LEU A 43 -5.04 -13.29 2.08
N LYS A 44 -6.03 -14.07 1.63
CA LYS A 44 -7.06 -14.66 2.50
C LYS A 44 -6.46 -15.57 3.56
N ALA A 45 -5.52 -16.45 3.19
CA ALA A 45 -4.84 -17.36 4.12
C ALA A 45 -4.01 -16.60 5.17
N LYS A 46 -3.34 -15.52 4.76
CA LYS A 46 -2.57 -14.63 5.65
C LYS A 46 -3.45 -13.66 6.45
N LYS A 47 -4.78 -13.67 6.26
CA LYS A 47 -5.73 -12.69 6.82
C LYS A 47 -5.35 -11.24 6.51
N VAL A 48 -4.75 -11.00 5.35
CA VAL A 48 -4.37 -9.66 4.88
C VAL A 48 -5.49 -9.11 4.01
N ARG A 49 -6.21 -8.12 4.55
CA ARG A 49 -7.33 -7.42 3.87
C ARG A 49 -6.87 -6.22 3.05
N TYR A 50 -5.69 -5.70 3.34
CA TYR A 50 -5.19 -4.45 2.80
C TYR A 50 -4.06 -4.69 1.79
N ILE A 51 -4.01 -3.87 0.75
CA ILE A 51 -2.88 -3.80 -0.18
C ILE A 51 -2.29 -2.40 -0.15
N ALA A 52 -0.99 -2.32 -0.33
CA ALA A 52 -0.25 -1.06 -0.35
C ALA A 52 0.18 -0.75 -1.79
N VAL A 53 -0.24 0.41 -2.29
CA VAL A 53 -0.06 0.85 -3.67
C VAL A 53 0.73 2.15 -3.74
N ASP A 54 1.53 2.28 -4.79
CA ASP A 54 2.27 3.52 -5.04
C ASP A 54 1.30 4.63 -5.49
N THR A 55 1.46 5.82 -4.91
CA THR A 55 0.87 7.06 -5.41
C THR A 55 1.97 8.02 -5.92
N GLU A 56 1.58 9.21 -6.37
CA GLU A 56 2.53 10.25 -6.75
C GLU A 56 3.10 10.97 -5.53
N LYS A 57 4.33 11.48 -5.67
CA LYS A 57 4.91 12.42 -4.71
C LYS A 57 4.37 13.82 -4.99
N ASN A 58 4.17 14.62 -3.94
CA ASN A 58 3.78 16.03 -4.06
C ASN A 58 4.63 16.90 -3.12
N ASP A 59 4.31 18.18 -3.00
CA ASP A 59 5.07 19.12 -2.15
C ASP A 59 5.05 18.75 -0.65
N LYS A 60 4.08 17.92 -0.22
CA LYS A 60 4.02 17.40 1.15
C LYS A 60 4.90 16.16 1.34
N THR A 61 5.37 15.55 0.25
CA THR A 61 6.22 14.37 0.30
C THR A 61 7.62 14.72 0.78
N SER A 62 8.17 13.89 1.66
CA SER A 62 9.49 14.14 2.23
C SER A 62 10.54 14.02 1.14
N PRO A 63 11.55 14.91 1.08
CA PRO A 63 12.64 14.78 0.12
C PRO A 63 13.43 13.47 0.30
N GLU A 64 13.42 12.89 1.50
CA GLU A 64 14.04 11.60 1.78
C GLU A 64 13.17 10.40 1.35
N ALA A 65 11.90 10.63 1.02
CA ALA A 65 10.97 9.58 0.61
C ALA A 65 11.41 8.98 -0.71
N LYS A 66 11.66 7.67 -0.73
CA LYS A 66 11.88 6.95 -1.98
C LYS A 66 10.56 6.71 -2.70
N LYS A 67 9.50 6.41 -1.95
CA LYS A 67 8.15 6.17 -2.48
C LYS A 67 7.08 6.78 -1.56
N SER A 68 5.95 7.10 -2.16
CA SER A 68 4.73 7.51 -1.44
C SER A 68 3.68 6.43 -1.68
N VAL A 69 3.19 5.85 -0.59
CA VAL A 69 2.38 4.64 -0.63
C VAL A 69 1.07 4.89 0.09
N MET A 70 -0.03 4.38 -0.46
CA MET A 70 -1.34 4.43 0.18
C MET A 70 -1.86 3.02 0.41
N VAL A 71 -2.65 2.87 1.47
CA VAL A 71 -3.26 1.59 1.82
C VAL A 71 -4.67 1.54 1.25
N TRP A 72 -4.99 0.47 0.54
CA TRP A 72 -6.30 0.23 -0.05
C TRP A 72 -6.93 -1.04 0.53
N ASP A 73 -8.21 -0.95 0.85
CA ASP A 73 -9.00 -2.02 1.44
C ASP A 73 -9.66 -2.84 0.33
N THR A 74 -9.28 -4.12 0.23
CA THR A 74 -9.81 -5.03 -0.79
C THR A 74 -11.27 -5.44 -0.57
N GLN A 75 -11.80 -5.26 0.64
CA GLN A 75 -13.18 -5.61 0.97
C GLN A 75 -14.15 -4.47 0.64
N SER A 76 -13.83 -3.24 1.05
CA SER A 76 -14.65 -2.05 0.73
C SER A 76 -14.28 -1.43 -0.63
N GLN A 77 -13.16 -1.84 -1.22
CA GLN A 77 -12.63 -1.33 -2.48
C GLN A 77 -12.32 0.18 -2.47
N THR A 78 -11.80 0.67 -1.33
CA THR A 78 -11.50 2.08 -1.08
C THR A 78 -10.18 2.28 -0.33
N ILE A 79 -9.63 3.49 -0.37
CA ILE A 79 -8.45 3.85 0.44
C ILE A 79 -8.77 3.75 1.93
N ALA A 80 -7.91 3.06 2.68
CA ALA A 80 -7.98 2.97 4.13
C ALA A 80 -7.26 4.15 4.78
N GLY A 81 -8.00 4.94 5.57
CA GLY A 81 -7.44 6.00 6.41
C GLY A 81 -7.06 7.30 5.69
N GLY A 82 -7.07 7.35 4.35
CA GLY A 82 -6.88 8.59 3.59
C GLY A 82 -5.47 9.20 3.68
N ASN A 83 -4.50 8.47 4.20
CA ASN A 83 -3.13 8.93 4.40
C ASN A 83 -2.17 8.36 3.35
N VAL A 84 -1.16 9.16 3.02
CA VAL A 84 0.03 8.74 2.31
C VAL A 84 1.12 8.43 3.32
N TYR A 85 1.81 7.31 3.10
CA TYR A 85 2.98 6.89 3.86
C TYR A 85 4.20 7.08 2.98
N ASP A 86 5.05 8.02 3.37
CA ASP A 86 6.32 8.26 2.71
C ASP A 86 7.35 7.30 3.27
N VAL A 87 7.89 6.44 2.41
CA VAL A 87 8.77 5.35 2.82
C VAL A 87 10.17 5.57 2.31
N LYS A 88 11.16 5.41 3.20
CA LYS A 88 12.59 5.48 2.84
C LYS A 88 13.03 4.22 2.11
N LYS A 89 12.41 3.09 2.43
CA LYS A 89 12.65 1.79 1.78
C LYS A 89 11.29 1.17 1.47
N SER A 90 11.05 0.90 0.20
CA SER A 90 9.82 0.22 -0.23
C SER A 90 9.94 -1.29 0.01
N PRO A 91 8.89 -1.96 0.52
CA PRO A 91 8.82 -3.42 0.50
C PRO A 91 8.89 -3.98 -0.93
N GLN A 92 9.19 -5.26 -1.07
CA GLN A 92 9.08 -5.92 -2.37
C GLN A 92 7.63 -6.24 -2.72
N VAL A 93 7.30 -6.30 -4.01
CA VAL A 93 5.95 -6.67 -4.46
C VAL A 93 5.62 -8.10 -4.00
N GLY A 94 4.49 -8.26 -3.30
CA GLY A 94 4.08 -9.51 -2.67
C GLY A 94 4.54 -9.68 -1.22
N GLU A 95 5.31 -8.74 -0.69
CA GLU A 95 5.70 -8.72 0.72
C GLU A 95 4.62 -8.04 1.57
N THR A 96 4.33 -8.60 2.74
CA THR A 96 3.39 -8.00 3.70
C THR A 96 4.15 -7.11 4.66
N ALA A 97 3.73 -5.86 4.74
CA ALA A 97 4.37 -4.87 5.58
C ALA A 97 3.35 -4.07 6.41
N LYS A 98 3.81 -3.54 7.55
CA LYS A 98 2.96 -2.75 8.45
C LYS A 98 3.06 -1.26 8.13
N PHE A 99 1.92 -0.64 7.86
CA PHE A 99 1.73 0.79 7.66
C PHE A 99 0.83 1.31 8.79
N ASP A 100 1.45 1.89 9.83
CA ASP A 100 0.74 2.30 11.04
C ASP A 100 -0.05 1.11 11.62
N LYS A 101 -1.37 1.22 11.79
CA LYS A 101 -2.26 0.12 12.24
C LYS A 101 -2.61 -0.91 11.16
N TYR A 102 -2.25 -0.69 9.90
CA TYR A 102 -2.64 -1.55 8.79
C TYR A 102 -1.54 -2.54 8.42
N SER A 103 -1.87 -3.83 8.34
CA SER A 103 -1.00 -4.83 7.72
C SER A 103 -1.42 -5.00 6.26
N ALA A 104 -0.57 -4.56 5.34
CA ALA A 104 -0.89 -4.52 3.92
C ALA A 104 0.16 -5.23 3.07
N GLU A 105 -0.26 -5.95 2.03
CA GLU A 105 0.66 -6.50 1.05
C GLU A 105 1.02 -5.45 0.00
N TYR A 106 2.31 -5.21 -0.19
CA TYR A 106 2.78 -4.25 -1.17
C TYR A 106 2.59 -4.80 -2.58
N VAL A 107 1.90 -4.04 -3.43
CA VAL A 107 1.63 -4.41 -4.83
C VAL A 107 2.24 -3.42 -5.83
N GLY A 108 2.93 -2.38 -5.33
CA GLY A 108 3.58 -1.37 -6.17
C GLY A 108 2.60 -0.51 -6.96
N SER A 109 2.98 -0.17 -8.21
CA SER A 109 2.17 0.65 -9.11
C SER A 109 1.04 -0.10 -9.83
N GLY A 110 0.91 -1.42 -9.63
CA GLY A 110 -0.11 -2.23 -10.29
C GLY A 110 0.18 -2.55 -11.76
N SER A 111 1.45 -2.50 -12.15
CA SER A 111 2.01 -2.76 -13.49
C SER A 111 2.98 -3.93 -13.46
#